data_AF-A0AA35STX2-F1
#
_entry.id   AF-A0AA35STX2-F1
#
_cell.length_a   1.000
_cell.length_b   1.000
_cell.length_c   1.000
_cell.angle_alpha   90.00
_cell.angle_beta   90.00
_cell.angle_gamma   90.00
#
_symmetry.space_group_name_H-M   'P 1'
#
loop_
_entity.id
_entity.type
_entity.pdbx_description
1 polymer ?
#
loop_
_entity_poly.entity_id
_entity_poly.type
_entity_poly.pdbx_seq_one_letter_code
_entity_poly.pdbx_strand_id
1 'polypeptide(L)'
;MAQLVKVWRGRRDVISMLVSAAREADEARDREYGAAVTIQSWFRGCRLRAYLRYLSESATVVQRWYRGHLERELYRQLLKSLVANMEIDHYNAMAERIQTRWRGYYVRKYVFDFYAQRRYLTELIRKNEIVGRRLEEARMQKEREETERQKTVERLRMETELRRQHHMLSTECRGGVYKPFREGRSQPLPTETRMRSLKFHSSTGKSKQRTLSCDSHVTGTSLPPVQLPNKTQGPFHHPGMVWRQRHRPLNPTLRVATPFNSEEIARSLKHCRERERERERECISGRIFSCIGYPDTSETLGKGPS
;
A
#
# COMPACT_ATOMS: atom_id res chain seq x y z
N MET A 1 35.94 -2.58 134.64
CA MET A 1 37.14 -1.70 134.58
C MET A 1 38.29 -2.27 133.74
N ALA A 2 38.67 -3.55 133.87
CA ALA A 2 39.84 -4.11 133.16
C ALA A 2 39.75 -4.13 131.61
N GLN A 3 38.58 -4.36 131.03
CA GLN A 3 38.40 -4.35 129.56
C GLN A 3 38.50 -2.95 128.96
N LEU A 4 37.90 -1.95 129.62
CA LEU A 4 37.99 -0.55 129.19
C LEU A 4 39.45 -0.08 129.16
N VAL A 5 40.23 -0.42 130.20
CA VAL A 5 41.66 -0.09 130.26
C VAL A 5 42.47 -0.80 129.18
N LYS A 6 42.15 -2.05 128.83
CA LYS A 6 42.77 -2.77 127.69
C LYS A 6 42.51 -2.06 126.36
N VAL A 7 41.26 -1.69 126.09
CA VAL A 7 40.88 -0.95 124.87
C VAL A 7 41.52 0.43 124.83
N TRP A 8 41.58 1.12 125.98
CA TRP A 8 42.17 2.46 126.07
C TRP A 8 43.69 2.43 125.85
N ARG A 9 44.39 1.39 126.32
CA ARG A 9 45.82 1.17 126.08
C ARG A 9 46.12 0.84 124.61
N GLY A 10 45.26 0.09 123.94
CA GLY A 10 45.38 -0.24 122.50
C GLY A 10 44.80 0.80 121.53
N ARG A 11 44.28 1.93 122.03
CA ARG A 11 43.61 2.96 121.20
C ARG A 11 44.51 3.49 120.08
N ARG A 12 45.80 3.67 120.34
CA ARG A 12 46.75 4.17 119.34
C ARG A 12 46.90 3.19 118.17
N ASP A 13 46.95 1.90 118.47
CA ASP A 13 47.08 0.85 117.46
C ASP A 13 45.80 0.76 116.62
N VAL A 14 44.62 0.84 117.25
CA VAL A 14 43.33 0.88 116.55
C VAL A 14 43.21 2.12 115.65
N ILE A 15 43.61 3.30 116.14
CA ILE A 15 43.63 4.53 115.33
C ILE A 15 44.61 4.38 114.17
N SER A 16 45.80 3.81 114.40
CA SER A 16 46.80 3.57 113.37
C SER A 16 46.28 2.63 112.28
N MET A 17 45.63 1.53 112.66
CA MET A 17 45.02 0.58 111.73
C MET A 17 43.88 1.22 110.91
N LEU A 18 43.06 2.05 111.54
CA LEU A 18 41.98 2.74 110.84
C LEU A 18 42.51 3.76 109.84
N VAL A 19 43.56 4.51 110.21
CA VAL A 19 44.22 5.46 109.31
C VAL A 19 44.94 4.75 108.16
N SER A 20 45.58 3.59 108.40
CA SER A 20 46.20 2.81 107.32
C SER A 20 45.15 2.24 106.37
N ALA A 21 44.05 1.68 106.89
CA ALA A 21 42.94 1.17 106.07
C ALA A 21 42.27 2.28 105.25
N ALA A 22 42.13 3.49 105.81
CA ALA A 22 41.60 4.64 105.07
C ALA A 22 42.54 5.08 103.93
N ARG A 23 43.86 5.10 104.17
CA ARG A 23 44.85 5.40 103.12
C ARG A 23 44.85 4.36 102.02
N GLU A 24 44.81 3.07 102.37
CA GLU A 24 44.73 1.98 101.39
C GLU A 24 43.44 2.08 100.55
N ALA A 25 42.31 2.42 101.17
CA ALA A 25 41.05 2.64 100.47
C ALA A 25 41.12 3.85 99.52
N ASP A 26 41.71 4.97 99.94
CA ASP A 26 41.89 6.15 99.09
C ASP A 26 42.84 5.86 97.91
N GLU A 27 43.94 5.13 98.13
CA GLU A 27 44.89 4.70 97.09
C GLU A 27 44.27 3.69 96.10
N ALA A 28 43.29 2.87 96.54
CA ALA A 28 42.56 1.93 95.70
C ALA A 28 41.40 2.58 94.95
N ARG A 29 40.82 3.66 95.48
CA ARG A 29 39.57 4.28 94.99
C ARG A 29 39.58 4.57 93.50
N ASP A 30 40.63 5.23 93.01
CA ASP A 30 40.69 5.65 91.60
C ASP A 30 40.88 4.44 90.66
N ARG A 31 41.59 3.40 91.12
CA ARG A 31 41.75 2.14 90.36
C ARG A 31 40.43 1.38 90.28
N GLU A 32 39.73 1.23 91.40
CA GLU A 32 38.42 0.58 91.46
C GLU A 32 37.37 1.34 90.63
N TYR A 33 37.36 2.67 90.74
CA TYR A 33 36.50 3.53 89.93
C TYR A 33 36.80 3.38 88.43
N GLY A 34 38.07 3.43 88.03
CA GLY A 34 38.48 3.23 86.64
C GLY A 34 38.06 1.85 86.09
N ALA A 35 38.24 0.80 86.89
CA ALA A 35 37.78 -0.54 86.54
C ALA A 35 36.24 -0.60 86.40
N ALA A 36 35.50 0.00 87.35
CA ALA A 36 34.05 0.06 87.31
C ALA A 36 33.54 0.81 86.07
N VAL A 37 34.11 1.97 85.74
CA VAL A 37 33.76 2.73 84.53
C VAL A 37 34.06 1.92 83.27
N THR A 38 35.17 1.19 83.22
CA THR A 38 35.52 0.33 82.09
C THR A 38 34.48 -0.79 81.90
N ILE A 39 34.12 -1.49 82.96
CA ILE A 39 33.09 -2.54 82.91
C ILE A 39 31.73 -1.97 82.49
N GLN A 40 31.33 -0.83 83.08
CA GLN A 40 30.06 -0.18 82.78
C GLN A 40 29.98 0.32 81.34
N SER A 41 31.01 0.99 80.84
CA SER A 41 31.07 1.49 79.46
C SER A 41 31.04 0.36 78.44
N TRP A 42 31.79 -0.72 78.70
CA TRP A 42 31.75 -1.93 77.87
C TRP A 42 30.34 -2.54 77.84
N PHE A 43 29.70 -2.73 78.99
CA PHE A 43 28.35 -3.28 79.08
C PHE A 43 27.32 -2.40 78.36
N ARG A 44 27.36 -1.07 78.56
CA ARG A 44 26.49 -0.11 77.85
C ARG A 44 26.68 -0.22 76.33
N GLY A 45 27.93 -0.33 75.87
CA GLY A 45 28.25 -0.56 74.46
C GLY A 45 27.72 -1.88 73.90
N CYS A 46 27.86 -2.98 74.65
CA CYS A 46 27.33 -4.28 74.29
C CYS A 46 25.80 -4.24 74.14
N ARG A 47 25.10 -3.60 75.09
CA ARG A 47 23.64 -3.45 75.05
C ARG A 47 23.19 -2.62 73.86
N LEU A 48 23.84 -1.48 73.59
CA LEU A 48 23.51 -0.62 72.46
C LEU A 48 23.72 -1.35 71.12
N ARG A 49 24.86 -2.04 70.95
CA ARG A 49 25.12 -2.81 69.73
C ARG A 49 24.11 -3.93 69.51
N ALA A 50 23.68 -4.61 70.57
CA ALA A 50 22.63 -5.63 70.47
C ALA A 50 21.30 -5.02 70.02
N TYR A 51 20.92 -3.87 70.59
CA TYR A 51 19.70 -3.16 70.19
C TYR A 51 19.75 -2.67 68.75
N LEU A 52 20.88 -2.11 68.30
CA LEU A 52 21.06 -1.69 66.90
C LEU A 52 20.95 -2.88 65.92
N ARG A 53 21.53 -4.04 66.26
CA ARG A 53 21.36 -5.25 65.44
C ARG A 53 19.90 -5.66 65.33
N TYR A 54 19.17 -5.67 66.45
CA TYR A 54 17.75 -5.97 66.47
C TYR A 54 16.93 -5.02 65.58
N LEU A 55 17.22 -3.71 65.63
CA LEU A 55 16.57 -2.73 64.76
C LEU A 55 16.89 -2.96 63.29
N SER A 56 18.16 -3.22 62.96
CA SER A 56 18.59 -3.49 61.58
C SER A 56 17.97 -4.77 61.01
N GLU A 57 17.88 -5.84 61.81
CA GLU A 57 17.19 -7.08 61.44
C GLU A 57 15.70 -6.83 61.21
N SER A 58 15.04 -6.12 62.13
CA SER A 58 13.63 -5.75 62.00
C SER A 58 13.37 -4.93 60.73
N ALA A 59 14.21 -3.93 60.45
CA ALA A 59 14.14 -3.12 59.24
C ALA A 59 14.32 -3.98 57.98
N THR A 60 15.29 -4.91 57.99
CA THR A 60 15.54 -5.82 56.87
C THR A 60 14.34 -6.72 56.60
N VAL A 61 13.67 -7.22 57.65
CA VAL A 61 12.43 -8.01 57.51
C VAL A 61 11.36 -7.17 56.82
N VAL A 62 11.06 -5.97 57.33
CA VAL A 62 10.03 -5.09 56.73
C VAL A 62 10.36 -4.77 55.26
N GLN A 63 11.61 -4.39 54.97
CA GLN A 63 12.05 -4.08 53.61
C GLN A 63 11.94 -5.29 52.67
N ARG A 64 12.34 -6.49 53.11
CA ARG A 64 12.22 -7.72 52.32
C ARG A 64 10.76 -8.01 51.97
N TRP A 65 9.87 -7.91 52.95
CA TRP A 65 8.43 -8.11 52.73
C TRP A 65 7.85 -7.10 51.76
N TYR A 66 8.22 -5.82 51.91
CA TYR A 66 7.74 -4.75 51.04
C TYR A 66 8.23 -4.90 49.60
N ARG A 67 9.53 -5.16 49.38
CA ARG A 67 10.08 -5.45 48.04
C ARG A 67 9.36 -6.62 47.38
N GLY A 68 9.16 -7.71 48.12
CA GLY A 68 8.40 -8.86 47.62
C GLY A 68 6.93 -8.56 47.33
N HIS A 69 6.28 -7.68 48.10
CA HIS A 69 4.91 -7.24 47.82
C HIS A 69 4.83 -6.46 46.50
N LEU A 70 5.75 -5.50 46.29
CA LEU A 70 5.81 -4.70 45.07
C LEU A 70 6.01 -5.58 43.82
N GLU A 71 6.99 -6.49 43.86
CA GLU A 71 7.26 -7.40 42.74
C GLU A 71 6.05 -8.30 42.44
N ARG A 72 5.39 -8.83 43.47
CA ARG A 72 4.17 -9.65 43.30
C ARG A 72 2.99 -8.87 42.75
N GLU A 73 2.85 -7.58 43.08
CA GLU A 73 1.82 -6.71 42.52
C GLU A 73 2.09 -6.45 41.03
N LEU A 74 3.33 -6.10 40.68
CA LEU A 74 3.75 -5.88 39.29
C LEU A 74 3.55 -7.15 38.45
N TYR A 75 3.98 -8.31 38.96
CA TYR A 75 3.81 -9.59 38.28
C TYR A 75 2.33 -9.92 38.03
N ARG A 76 1.45 -9.66 38.99
CA ARG A 76 -0.01 -9.85 38.81
C ARG A 76 -0.58 -8.93 37.73
N GLN A 77 -0.13 -7.68 37.64
CA GLN A 77 -0.55 -6.75 36.59
C GLN A 77 -0.05 -7.21 35.21
N LEU A 78 1.22 -7.62 35.13
CA LEU A 78 1.82 -8.13 33.90
C LEU A 78 1.07 -9.37 33.39
N LEU A 79 0.81 -10.34 34.27
CA LEU A 79 0.04 -11.54 33.92
C LEU A 79 -1.35 -11.21 33.41
N LYS A 80 -2.08 -10.31 34.07
CA LYS A 80 -3.41 -9.88 33.62
C LYS A 80 -3.34 -9.30 32.19
N SER A 81 -2.35 -8.46 31.92
CA SER A 81 -2.17 -7.85 30.59
C SER A 81 -1.81 -8.90 29.53
N LEU A 82 -0.95 -9.86 29.88
CA LEU A 82 -0.52 -10.92 28.98
C LEU A 82 -1.68 -11.84 28.62
N VAL A 83 -2.46 -12.28 29.62
CA VAL A 83 -3.64 -13.13 29.40
C VAL A 83 -4.68 -12.41 28.54
N ALA A 84 -4.97 -11.13 28.84
CA ALA A 84 -5.91 -10.35 28.03
C ALA A 84 -5.45 -10.23 26.56
N ASN A 85 -4.14 -10.01 26.33
CA ASN A 85 -3.59 -9.98 24.98
C ASN A 85 -3.74 -11.34 24.28
N MET A 86 -3.44 -12.44 24.97
CA MET A 86 -3.62 -13.79 24.41
C MET A 86 -5.06 -14.08 24.03
N GLU A 87 -6.04 -13.65 24.83
CA GLU A 87 -7.46 -13.78 24.51
C GLU A 87 -7.83 -12.97 23.27
N ILE A 88 -7.41 -11.71 23.19
CA ILE A 88 -7.64 -10.84 22.03
C ILE A 88 -7.03 -11.45 20.76
N ASP A 89 -5.78 -11.92 20.84
CA ASP A 89 -5.08 -12.53 19.71
C ASP A 89 -5.79 -13.79 19.22
N HIS A 90 -6.29 -14.61 20.15
CA HIS A 90 -7.09 -15.79 19.82
C HIS A 90 -8.36 -15.41 19.01
N TYR A 91 -9.13 -14.45 19.50
CA TYR A 91 -10.36 -14.01 18.81
C TYR A 91 -10.05 -13.32 17.48
N ASN A 92 -8.99 -12.52 17.40
CA ASN A 92 -8.54 -11.90 16.16
C ASN A 92 -8.18 -12.95 15.11
N ALA A 93 -7.43 -13.99 15.48
CA ALA A 93 -7.09 -15.09 14.57
C ALA A 93 -8.35 -15.81 14.06
N MET A 94 -9.35 -16.05 14.92
CA MET A 94 -10.62 -16.64 14.49
C MET A 94 -11.42 -15.70 13.57
N ALA A 95 -11.47 -14.42 13.90
CA ALA A 95 -12.12 -13.41 13.08
C ALA A 95 -11.48 -13.32 11.69
N GLU A 96 -10.14 -13.31 11.59
CA GLU A 96 -9.42 -13.29 10.33
C GLU A 96 -9.76 -14.49 9.43
N ARG A 97 -9.89 -15.69 10.00
CA ARG A 97 -10.30 -16.89 9.26
C ARG A 97 -11.70 -16.74 8.68
N ILE A 98 -12.66 -16.28 9.49
CA ILE A 98 -14.04 -16.04 9.07
C ILE A 98 -14.06 -14.98 7.97
N GLN A 99 -13.38 -13.86 8.18
CA GLN A 99 -13.37 -12.75 7.24
C GLN A 99 -12.70 -13.12 5.92
N THR A 100 -11.58 -13.85 5.94
CA THR A 100 -10.89 -14.33 4.74
C THR A 100 -11.80 -15.25 3.92
N ARG A 101 -12.48 -16.18 4.60
CA ARG A 101 -13.45 -17.07 3.95
C ARG A 101 -14.60 -16.28 3.32
N TRP A 102 -15.14 -15.31 4.04
CA TRP A 102 -16.22 -14.45 3.57
C TRP A 102 -15.82 -13.60 2.37
N ARG A 103 -14.67 -12.90 2.44
CA ARG A 103 -14.14 -12.10 1.32
C ARG A 103 -13.97 -12.94 0.06
N GLY A 104 -13.43 -14.16 0.21
CA GLY A 104 -13.33 -15.10 -0.89
C GLY A 104 -14.69 -15.52 -1.47
N TYR A 105 -15.67 -15.83 -0.62
CA TYR A 105 -17.04 -16.13 -1.05
C TYR A 105 -17.66 -14.96 -1.82
N TYR A 106 -17.58 -13.75 -1.26
CA TYR A 106 -18.21 -12.55 -1.82
C TYR A 106 -17.70 -12.26 -3.23
N VAL A 107 -16.38 -12.29 -3.43
CA VAL A 107 -15.77 -12.06 -4.75
C VAL A 107 -16.26 -13.07 -5.78
N ARG A 108 -16.23 -14.37 -5.44
CA ARG A 108 -16.66 -15.45 -6.34
C ARG A 108 -18.15 -15.42 -6.66
N LYS A 109 -18.97 -14.85 -5.78
CA LYS A 109 -20.43 -14.81 -5.95
C LYS A 109 -20.92 -13.54 -6.65
N TYR A 110 -20.35 -12.38 -6.32
CA TYR A 110 -20.92 -11.08 -6.67
C TYR A 110 -20.01 -10.19 -7.52
N VAL A 111 -18.69 -10.40 -7.49
CA VAL A 111 -17.75 -9.53 -8.22
C VAL A 111 -17.33 -10.15 -9.55
N PHE A 112 -16.93 -11.42 -9.53
CA PHE A 112 -16.30 -12.05 -10.69
C PHE A 112 -16.77 -13.49 -10.91
N ASP A 113 -17.49 -13.72 -12.00
CA ASP A 113 -17.84 -15.05 -12.49
C ASP A 113 -16.84 -15.52 -13.55
N PHE A 114 -15.88 -16.34 -13.11
CA PHE A 114 -14.87 -16.94 -13.95
C PHE A 114 -15.45 -17.73 -15.13
N TYR A 115 -16.53 -18.49 -14.90
CA TYR A 115 -17.11 -19.35 -15.93
C TYR A 115 -17.90 -18.54 -16.96
N ALA A 116 -18.55 -17.46 -16.54
CA ALA A 116 -19.16 -16.51 -17.48
C ALA A 116 -18.09 -15.80 -18.32
N GLN A 117 -17.01 -15.32 -17.71
CA GLN A 117 -15.93 -14.65 -18.46
C GLN A 117 -15.26 -15.61 -19.45
N ARG A 118 -14.96 -16.85 -19.03
CA ARG A 118 -14.36 -17.85 -19.91
C ARG A 118 -15.26 -18.14 -21.12
N ARG A 119 -16.56 -18.34 -20.89
CA ARG A 119 -17.54 -18.54 -21.97
C ARG A 119 -17.57 -17.35 -22.93
N TYR A 120 -17.58 -16.13 -22.41
CA TYR A 120 -17.56 -14.92 -23.22
C TYR A 120 -16.30 -14.86 -24.10
N LEU A 121 -15.12 -15.10 -23.53
CA LEU A 121 -13.86 -15.08 -24.27
C LEU A 121 -13.80 -16.16 -25.36
N THR A 122 -14.26 -17.38 -25.07
CA THR A 122 -14.34 -18.44 -26.08
C THR A 122 -15.23 -18.05 -27.25
N GLU A 123 -16.43 -17.51 -26.98
CA GLU A 123 -17.31 -17.04 -28.05
C GLU A 123 -16.74 -15.83 -28.81
N LEU A 124 -16.02 -14.95 -28.11
CA LEU A 124 -15.36 -13.81 -28.74
C LEU A 124 -14.28 -14.26 -29.72
N ILE A 125 -13.45 -15.24 -29.34
CA ILE A 125 -12.44 -15.85 -30.21
C ILE A 125 -13.12 -16.43 -31.45
N ARG A 126 -14.18 -17.24 -31.27
CA ARG A 126 -14.92 -17.84 -32.38
C ARG A 126 -15.52 -16.80 -33.33
N LYS A 127 -16.06 -15.70 -32.79
CA LYS A 127 -16.58 -14.59 -33.61
C LYS A 127 -15.47 -13.86 -34.35
N ASN A 128 -14.33 -13.60 -33.70
CA ASN A 128 -13.18 -12.98 -34.34
C ASN A 128 -12.66 -13.82 -35.51
N GLU A 129 -12.62 -15.15 -35.37
CA GLU A 129 -12.25 -16.04 -36.49
C GLU A 129 -13.23 -15.93 -37.67
N ILE A 130 -14.54 -15.90 -37.39
CA ILE A 130 -15.56 -15.75 -38.45
C ILE A 130 -15.42 -14.40 -39.15
N VAL A 131 -15.24 -13.31 -38.39
CA VAL A 131 -15.04 -11.98 -38.97
C VAL A 131 -13.75 -11.92 -39.77
N GLY A 132 -12.67 -12.52 -39.26
CA GLY A 132 -11.40 -12.65 -39.99
C GLY A 132 -11.57 -13.34 -41.34
N ARG A 133 -12.26 -14.49 -41.38
CA ARG A 133 -12.57 -15.20 -42.64
C ARG A 133 -13.37 -14.33 -43.60
N ARG A 134 -14.42 -13.64 -43.12
CA ARG A 134 -15.23 -12.75 -43.96
C ARG A 134 -14.45 -11.57 -44.54
N LEU A 135 -13.54 -11.00 -43.75
CA LEU A 135 -12.67 -9.91 -44.20
C LEU A 135 -11.70 -10.40 -45.29
N GLU A 136 -11.17 -11.62 -45.14
CA GLU A 136 -10.31 -12.23 -46.16
C GLU A 136 -11.09 -12.51 -47.45
N GLU A 137 -12.29 -13.08 -47.35
CA GLU A 137 -13.17 -13.29 -48.51
C GLU A 137 -13.49 -11.98 -49.24
N ALA A 138 -13.84 -10.92 -48.49
CA ALA A 138 -14.10 -9.60 -49.06
C ALA A 138 -12.85 -8.99 -49.72
N ARG A 139 -11.68 -9.19 -49.13
CA ARG A 139 -10.40 -8.76 -49.70
C ARG A 139 -10.13 -9.47 -51.04
N MET A 140 -10.27 -10.79 -51.06
CA MET A 140 -10.11 -11.60 -52.27
C MET A 140 -11.12 -11.23 -53.36
N GLN A 141 -12.37 -10.94 -52.98
CA GLN A 141 -13.40 -10.50 -53.90
C GLN A 141 -13.05 -9.14 -54.51
N LYS A 142 -12.58 -8.19 -53.70
CA LYS A 142 -12.16 -6.87 -54.17
C LYS A 142 -10.96 -6.96 -55.12
N GLU A 143 -9.98 -7.81 -54.83
CA GLU A 143 -8.81 -8.04 -55.70
C GLU A 143 -9.22 -8.67 -57.05
N ARG A 144 -10.16 -9.62 -57.04
CA ARG A 144 -10.76 -10.17 -58.27
C ARG A 144 -11.50 -9.11 -59.07
N GLU A 145 -12.30 -8.28 -58.41
CA GLU A 145 -12.98 -7.18 -59.09
C GLU A 145 -12.00 -6.16 -59.68
N GLU A 146 -10.92 -5.83 -58.96
CA GLU A 146 -9.89 -4.91 -59.43
C GLU A 146 -9.12 -5.49 -60.62
N THR A 147 -8.75 -6.77 -60.59
CA THR A 147 -8.10 -7.44 -61.73
C THR A 147 -9.02 -7.54 -62.94
N GLU A 148 -10.31 -7.85 -62.76
CA GLU A 148 -11.27 -7.83 -63.86
C GLU A 148 -11.48 -6.41 -64.41
N ARG A 149 -11.57 -5.40 -63.53
CA ARG A 149 -11.63 -3.98 -63.95
C ARG A 149 -10.38 -3.60 -64.74
N GLN A 150 -9.18 -3.98 -64.30
CA GLN A 150 -7.93 -3.76 -65.03
C GLN A 150 -7.97 -4.42 -66.42
N LYS A 151 -8.35 -5.70 -66.52
CA LYS A 151 -8.51 -6.40 -67.82
C LYS A 151 -9.52 -5.71 -68.73
N THR A 152 -10.64 -5.21 -68.18
CA THR A 152 -11.64 -4.48 -68.98
C THR A 152 -11.11 -3.15 -69.48
N VAL A 153 -10.40 -2.39 -68.65
CA VAL A 153 -9.76 -1.13 -69.03
C VAL A 153 -8.68 -1.38 -70.09
N GLU A 154 -7.86 -2.40 -69.95
CA GLU A 154 -6.87 -2.81 -70.95
C GLU A 154 -7.53 -3.22 -72.26
N ARG A 155 -8.60 -4.02 -72.22
CA ARG A 155 -9.37 -4.41 -73.41
C ARG A 155 -9.94 -3.19 -74.12
N LEU A 156 -10.51 -2.24 -73.38
CA LEU A 156 -11.05 -0.99 -73.94
C LEU A 156 -9.95 -0.08 -74.51
N ARG A 157 -8.81 0.03 -73.83
CA ARG A 157 -7.62 0.75 -74.36
C ARG A 157 -7.17 0.15 -75.67
N MET A 158 -7.00 -1.17 -75.71
CA MET A 158 -6.62 -1.91 -76.91
C MET A 158 -7.65 -1.68 -78.03
N GLU A 159 -8.94 -1.79 -77.74
CA GLU A 159 -9.99 -1.54 -78.74
C GLU A 159 -9.96 -0.10 -79.26
N THR A 160 -9.74 0.88 -78.38
CA THR A 160 -9.62 2.30 -78.75
C THR A 160 -8.41 2.52 -79.66
N GLU A 161 -7.29 1.88 -79.38
CA GLU A 161 -6.08 1.93 -80.19
C GLU A 161 -6.28 1.28 -81.56
N LEU A 162 -6.90 0.09 -81.61
CA LEU A 162 -7.29 -0.58 -82.85
C LEU A 162 -8.26 0.27 -83.68
N ARG A 163 -9.21 0.98 -83.06
CA ARG A 163 -10.10 1.93 -83.74
C ARG A 163 -9.35 3.13 -84.29
N ARG A 164 -8.29 3.63 -83.64
CA ARG A 164 -7.44 4.70 -84.20
C ARG A 164 -6.65 4.21 -85.42
N GLN A 165 -6.14 2.99 -85.35
CA GLN A 165 -5.38 2.33 -86.43
C GLN A 165 -6.27 1.72 -87.53
N HIS A 166 -7.58 1.96 -87.52
CA HIS A 166 -8.52 1.35 -88.47
C HIS A 166 -8.20 1.66 -89.95
N HIS A 167 -7.55 2.78 -90.22
CA HIS A 167 -7.07 3.16 -91.56
C HIS A 167 -6.00 2.21 -92.12
N MET A 168 -5.35 1.40 -91.27
CA MET A 168 -4.41 0.36 -91.71
C MET A 168 -5.11 -0.89 -92.27
N LEU A 169 -6.43 -1.02 -92.08
CA LEU A 169 -7.24 -1.95 -92.86
C LEU A 169 -7.48 -1.35 -94.25
N SER A 170 -6.60 -1.68 -95.18
CA SER A 170 -6.66 -1.19 -96.54
C SER A 170 -8.02 -1.50 -97.20
N THR A 171 -8.65 -0.46 -97.77
CA THR A 171 -9.67 -0.59 -98.82
C THR A 171 -9.16 -1.54 -99.89
N GLU A 172 -9.88 -2.64 -100.12
CA GLU A 172 -9.67 -3.64 -101.17
C GLU A 172 -8.35 -3.50 -101.94
N CYS A 173 -7.25 -3.84 -101.27
CA CYS A 173 -5.93 -3.72 -101.87
C CYS A 173 -5.76 -4.86 -102.87
N ARG A 174 -6.01 -4.61 -104.17
CA ARG A 174 -5.46 -5.45 -105.24
C ARG A 174 -3.96 -5.60 -104.97
N GLY A 175 -3.49 -6.82 -104.82
CA GLY A 175 -2.10 -7.08 -104.46
C GLY A 175 -1.17 -6.49 -105.50
N GLY A 176 -0.30 -5.56 -105.10
CA GLY A 176 0.79 -5.11 -105.95
C GLY A 176 1.71 -6.27 -106.29
N VAL A 177 2.31 -6.22 -107.50
CA VAL A 177 3.18 -7.26 -108.09
C VAL A 177 4.35 -7.68 -107.18
N TYR A 178 4.72 -6.86 -106.20
CA TYR A 178 5.79 -7.12 -105.24
C TYR A 178 5.33 -7.68 -103.87
N LYS A 179 4.10 -8.20 -103.72
CA LYS A 179 3.74 -8.93 -102.48
C LYS A 179 4.59 -10.21 -102.38
N PRO A 180 5.53 -10.34 -101.43
CA PRO A 180 6.28 -11.57 -101.27
C PRO A 180 5.30 -12.69 -100.93
N PHE A 181 5.35 -13.76 -101.71
CA PHE A 181 4.58 -14.97 -101.50
C PHE A 181 4.99 -15.57 -100.15
N ARG A 182 4.23 -15.28 -99.09
CA ARG A 182 4.31 -16.01 -97.82
C ARG A 182 3.37 -17.20 -97.94
N GLU A 183 3.92 -18.35 -98.29
CA GLU A 183 3.21 -19.63 -98.26
C GLU A 183 2.54 -19.84 -96.89
N GLY A 184 1.24 -20.12 -96.87
CA GLY A 184 0.58 -20.70 -95.71
C GLY A 184 -0.11 -19.78 -94.70
N ARG A 185 -0.47 -18.53 -95.04
CA ARG A 185 -1.42 -17.75 -94.21
C ARG A 185 -2.48 -17.03 -95.04
N SER A 186 -3.60 -17.71 -95.30
CA SER A 186 -4.89 -17.08 -95.62
C SER A 186 -5.61 -16.58 -94.35
N GLN A 187 -4.97 -16.70 -93.18
CA GLN A 187 -5.52 -16.22 -91.92
C GLN A 187 -4.96 -14.82 -91.61
N PRO A 188 -5.84 -13.80 -91.51
CA PRO A 188 -5.43 -12.46 -91.10
C PRO A 188 -4.73 -12.53 -89.73
N LEU A 189 -3.76 -11.63 -89.49
CA LEU A 189 -3.10 -11.56 -88.18
C LEU A 189 -4.16 -11.44 -87.07
N PRO A 190 -3.95 -11.99 -85.86
CA PRO A 190 -4.96 -11.93 -84.79
C PRO A 190 -5.45 -10.51 -84.48
N THR A 191 -4.56 -9.52 -84.64
CA THR A 191 -4.86 -8.09 -84.56
C THR A 191 -5.72 -7.60 -85.72
N GLU A 192 -5.42 -8.00 -86.95
CA GLU A 192 -6.18 -7.65 -88.17
C GLU A 192 -7.60 -8.25 -88.16
N THR A 193 -7.74 -9.51 -87.77
CA THR A 193 -9.05 -10.18 -87.59
C THR A 193 -9.91 -9.43 -86.56
N ARG A 194 -9.26 -8.93 -85.49
CA ARG A 194 -9.93 -8.18 -84.41
C ARG A 194 -10.27 -6.74 -84.81
N MET A 195 -9.50 -6.10 -85.70
CA MET A 195 -9.88 -4.80 -86.28
C MET A 195 -11.10 -4.96 -87.21
N ARG A 196 -11.16 -6.04 -88.02
CA ARG A 196 -12.27 -6.32 -88.94
C ARG A 196 -13.58 -6.64 -88.23
N SER A 197 -13.54 -7.20 -87.02
CA SER A 197 -14.75 -7.54 -86.24
C SER A 197 -15.36 -6.35 -85.49
N LEU A 198 -14.66 -5.21 -85.42
CA LEU A 198 -15.16 -3.99 -84.79
C LEU A 198 -16.11 -3.25 -85.75
N LYS A 199 -17.36 -3.04 -85.33
CA LYS A 199 -18.38 -2.32 -86.10
C LYS A 199 -18.17 -0.80 -85.97
N PHE A 200 -17.67 -0.15 -87.02
CA PHE A 200 -17.64 1.30 -87.13
C PHE A 200 -19.05 1.82 -87.42
N HIS A 201 -19.67 2.45 -86.43
CA HIS A 201 -20.94 3.11 -86.63
C HIS A 201 -20.65 4.46 -87.30
N SER A 202 -21.13 4.66 -88.53
CA SER A 202 -21.19 5.99 -89.12
C SER A 202 -22.09 6.86 -88.24
N SER A 203 -21.57 8.02 -87.83
CA SER A 203 -22.33 8.97 -87.02
C SER A 203 -23.44 9.58 -87.88
N THR A 204 -24.59 8.90 -87.96
CA THR A 204 -25.84 9.55 -88.34
C THR A 204 -26.34 10.28 -87.11
N GLY A 205 -26.29 11.62 -87.17
CA GLY A 205 -26.65 12.51 -86.08
C GLY A 205 -28.05 12.21 -85.56
N LYS A 206 -28.14 11.90 -84.27
CA LYS A 206 -29.36 12.08 -83.49
C LYS A 206 -29.02 12.89 -82.25
N SER A 207 -29.45 14.14 -82.31
CA SER A 207 -29.63 15.01 -81.15
C SER A 207 -30.44 14.27 -80.09
N LYS A 208 -29.86 14.07 -78.91
CA LYS A 208 -30.60 13.75 -77.69
C LYS A 208 -30.23 14.78 -76.64
N GLN A 209 -31.28 15.46 -76.22
CA GLN A 209 -31.32 16.52 -75.23
C GLN A 209 -30.60 16.07 -73.94
N ARG A 210 -29.70 16.94 -73.46
CA ARG A 210 -29.20 16.90 -72.09
C ARG A 210 -30.32 17.39 -71.17
N THR A 211 -31.00 16.49 -70.47
CA THR A 211 -31.73 16.86 -69.26
C THR A 211 -30.73 16.93 -68.11
N LEU A 212 -30.12 18.10 -67.97
CA LEU A 212 -29.57 18.56 -66.70
C LEU A 212 -30.77 18.90 -65.82
N SER A 213 -31.16 18.01 -64.88
CA SER A 213 -31.93 18.47 -63.73
C SER A 213 -30.95 19.04 -62.71
N CYS A 214 -30.56 20.30 -62.92
CA CYS A 214 -30.16 21.14 -61.80
C CYS A 214 -31.45 21.71 -61.20
N ASP A 215 -31.89 21.13 -60.09
CA ASP A 215 -33.00 21.72 -59.33
C ASP A 215 -32.40 22.80 -58.44
N SER A 216 -32.55 24.04 -58.87
CA SER A 216 -32.09 25.25 -58.17
C SER A 216 -33.21 26.27 -58.20
N HIS A 217 -34.24 26.06 -57.39
CA HIS A 217 -35.16 27.12 -57.01
C HIS A 217 -35.28 27.17 -55.48
N VAL A 218 -34.38 27.95 -54.90
CA VAL A 218 -34.54 28.55 -53.57
C VAL A 218 -35.73 29.51 -53.66
N THR A 219 -36.88 29.08 -53.17
CA THR A 219 -37.96 29.98 -52.76
C THR A 219 -38.09 29.87 -51.25
N GLY A 220 -37.96 31.01 -50.58
CA GLY A 220 -37.93 31.13 -49.12
C GLY A 220 -39.30 30.95 -48.47
N THR A 221 -39.84 29.74 -48.52
CA THR A 221 -40.88 29.31 -47.58
C THR A 221 -40.21 28.78 -46.33
N SER A 222 -40.45 29.43 -45.19
CA SER A 222 -39.96 28.99 -43.89
C SER A 222 -40.37 27.54 -43.67
N LEU A 223 -39.38 26.66 -43.56
CA LEU A 223 -39.61 25.27 -43.21
C LEU A 223 -40.39 25.21 -41.89
N PRO A 224 -41.40 24.33 -41.77
CA PRO A 224 -42.07 24.12 -40.49
C PRO A 224 -41.02 23.72 -39.46
N PRO A 225 -41.19 24.06 -38.17
CA PRO A 225 -40.22 23.71 -37.14
C PRO A 225 -40.00 22.20 -37.22
N VAL A 226 -38.77 21.79 -37.50
CA VAL A 226 -38.39 20.38 -37.48
C VAL A 226 -38.64 19.92 -36.05
N GLN A 227 -39.75 19.23 -35.82
CA GLN A 227 -39.91 18.40 -34.65
C GLN A 227 -38.84 17.32 -34.80
N LEU A 228 -37.70 17.50 -34.13
CA LEU A 228 -36.66 16.50 -34.10
C LEU A 228 -37.33 15.19 -33.67
N PRO A 229 -37.21 14.09 -34.44
CA PRO A 229 -37.73 12.81 -34.01
C PRO A 229 -37.09 12.49 -32.65
N ASN A 230 -37.91 12.06 -31.67
CA ASN A 230 -37.49 11.67 -30.32
C ASN A 230 -36.42 10.56 -30.27
N LYS A 231 -35.98 10.07 -31.44
CA LYS A 231 -34.93 9.07 -31.58
C LYS A 231 -34.06 9.42 -32.78
N THR A 232 -32.83 9.84 -32.50
CA THR A 232 -31.76 9.98 -33.51
C THR A 232 -31.46 8.60 -34.12
N GLN A 233 -31.41 8.50 -35.45
CA GLN A 233 -31.14 7.24 -36.14
C GLN A 233 -29.69 6.78 -35.88
N GLY A 234 -29.54 5.60 -35.28
CA GLY A 234 -28.23 5.02 -34.91
C GLY A 234 -28.09 4.80 -33.39
N PRO A 235 -26.92 4.32 -32.92
CA PRO A 235 -26.64 4.07 -31.50
C PRO A 235 -26.34 5.36 -30.73
N PHE A 236 -26.94 6.48 -31.13
CA PHE A 236 -26.68 7.79 -30.55
C PHE A 236 -27.70 8.10 -29.45
N HIS A 237 -27.20 8.66 -28.35
CA HIS A 237 -28.04 9.08 -27.24
C HIS A 237 -28.87 10.32 -27.61
N HIS A 238 -30.07 10.41 -27.05
CA HIS A 238 -30.97 11.55 -27.25
C HIS A 238 -30.26 12.88 -26.91
N PRO A 239 -30.51 13.98 -27.65
CA PRO A 239 -29.85 15.27 -27.43
C PRO A 239 -29.86 15.74 -25.97
N GLY A 240 -30.98 15.54 -25.25
CA GLY A 240 -31.08 15.87 -23.81
C GLY A 240 -30.23 15.00 -22.87
N MET A 241 -29.91 13.75 -23.26
CA MET A 241 -28.95 12.92 -22.51
C MET A 241 -27.52 13.36 -22.79
N VAL A 242 -27.19 13.69 -24.04
CA VAL A 242 -25.88 14.21 -24.43
C VAL A 242 -25.61 15.54 -23.71
N TRP A 243 -26.61 16.42 -23.62
CA TRP A 243 -26.49 17.68 -22.88
C TRP A 243 -26.21 17.46 -21.39
N ARG A 244 -26.96 16.55 -20.74
CA ARG A 244 -26.69 16.16 -19.34
C ARG A 244 -25.32 15.52 -19.16
N GLN A 245 -24.86 14.72 -20.11
CA GLN A 245 -23.54 14.09 -20.07
C GLN A 245 -22.42 15.13 -20.20
N ARG A 246 -22.60 16.14 -21.06
CA ARG A 246 -21.65 17.24 -21.26
C ARG A 246 -21.54 18.15 -20.03
N HIS A 247 -22.64 18.34 -19.31
CA HIS A 247 -22.69 19.18 -18.11
C HIS A 247 -22.63 18.39 -16.80
N ARG A 248 -22.28 17.10 -16.85
CA ARG A 248 -22.10 16.30 -15.63
C ARG A 248 -20.87 16.83 -14.87
N PRO A 249 -20.99 17.15 -13.57
CA PRO A 249 -19.84 17.57 -12.78
C PRO A 249 -18.78 16.46 -12.77
N LEU A 250 -17.52 16.85 -12.95
CA LEU A 250 -16.39 15.94 -12.91
C LEU A 250 -16.28 15.38 -11.49
N ASN A 251 -16.41 14.06 -11.34
CA ASN A 251 -16.02 13.38 -10.12
C ASN A 251 -14.50 13.18 -10.19
N PRO A 252 -13.69 13.91 -9.41
CA PRO A 252 -12.24 13.73 -9.42
C PRO A 252 -11.92 12.29 -9.03
N THR A 253 -10.99 11.67 -9.76
CA THR A 253 -10.49 10.35 -9.40
C THR A 253 -9.79 10.41 -8.05
N LEU A 254 -9.68 9.27 -7.35
CA LEU A 254 -9.04 9.21 -6.03
C LEU A 254 -7.66 9.89 -6.02
N ARG A 255 -6.88 9.75 -7.12
CA ARG A 255 -5.59 10.43 -7.34
C ARG A 255 -5.65 11.96 -7.31
N VAL A 256 -6.75 12.56 -7.77
CA VAL A 256 -6.96 14.01 -7.81
C VAL A 256 -7.56 14.51 -6.49
N ALA A 257 -8.34 13.67 -5.81
CA ALA A 257 -8.95 14.00 -4.52
C ALA A 257 -7.96 13.90 -3.34
N THR A 258 -6.90 13.10 -3.46
CA THR A 258 -5.85 12.99 -2.45
C THR A 258 -4.67 13.93 -2.75
N PRO A 259 -4.16 14.69 -1.76
CA PRO A 259 -2.96 15.49 -1.95
C PRO A 259 -1.74 14.61 -2.32
N PHE A 260 -0.82 15.18 -3.10
CA PHE A 260 0.37 14.49 -3.63
C PHE A 260 1.20 13.81 -2.53
N ASN A 261 1.26 14.41 -1.33
CA ASN A 261 2.02 13.91 -0.18
C ASN A 261 1.20 13.00 0.75
N SER A 262 0.04 12.48 0.32
CA SER A 262 -0.83 11.66 1.19
C SER A 262 -0.13 10.41 1.74
N GLU A 263 0.73 9.77 0.95
CA GLU A 263 1.54 8.63 1.42
C GLU A 263 2.59 9.05 2.45
N GLU A 264 3.27 10.19 2.26
CA GLU A 264 4.25 10.71 3.21
C GLU A 264 3.59 11.12 4.53
N ILE A 265 2.42 11.76 4.46
CA ILE A 265 1.61 12.12 5.63
C ILE A 265 1.15 10.86 6.38
N ALA A 266 0.75 9.81 5.66
CA ALA A 266 0.37 8.54 6.29
C ALA A 266 1.56 7.86 6.97
N ARG A 267 2.75 7.88 6.35
CA ARG A 267 3.99 7.34 6.93
C ARG A 267 4.44 8.15 8.15
N SER A 268 4.40 9.49 8.08
CA SER A 268 4.78 10.35 9.19
C SER A 268 3.82 10.21 10.38
N LEU A 269 2.51 10.11 10.14
CA LEU A 269 1.51 9.82 11.18
C LEU A 269 1.73 8.47 11.86
N LYS A 270 2.06 7.42 11.08
CA LYS A 270 2.38 6.10 11.63
C LYS A 270 3.60 6.19 12.54
N HIS A 271 4.64 6.88 12.10
CA HIS A 271 5.87 7.05 12.87
C HIS A 271 5.66 7.93 14.11
N CYS A 272 4.80 8.96 14.03
CA CYS A 272 4.43 9.81 15.16
C CYS A 272 3.67 8.99 16.23
N ARG A 273 2.71 8.16 15.81
CA ARG A 273 2.00 7.23 16.71
C ARG A 273 2.92 6.18 17.33
N GLU A 274 3.92 5.73 16.60
CA GLU A 274 4.92 4.77 17.09
C GLU A 274 5.81 5.41 18.16
N ARG A 275 6.28 6.65 17.92
CA ARG A 275 7.01 7.44 18.93
C ARG A 275 6.16 7.77 20.15
N GLU A 276 4.86 8.04 20.00
CA GLU A 276 3.95 8.23 21.14
C GLU A 276 3.85 6.96 21.99
N ARG A 277 3.70 5.79 21.35
CA ARG A 277 3.70 4.49 22.05
C ARG A 277 5.05 4.18 22.70
N GLU A 278 6.16 4.57 22.10
CA GLU A 278 7.49 4.45 22.70
C GLU A 278 7.62 5.36 23.91
N ARG A 279 7.18 6.62 23.82
CA ARG A 279 7.13 7.55 24.96
C ARG A 279 6.23 7.04 26.08
N GLU A 280 5.10 6.42 25.77
CA GLU A 280 4.23 5.79 26.78
C GLU A 280 4.95 4.62 27.46
N ARG A 281 5.65 3.77 26.71
CA ARG A 281 6.48 2.68 27.26
C ARG A 281 7.65 3.20 28.08
N GLU A 282 8.32 4.26 27.63
CA GLU A 282 9.40 4.94 28.35
C GLU A 282 8.88 5.67 29.58
N CYS A 283 7.69 6.24 29.57
CA CYS A 283 7.06 6.86 30.73
C CYS A 283 6.67 5.80 31.77
N ILE A 284 6.19 4.63 31.33
CA ILE A 284 5.96 3.46 32.19
C ILE A 284 7.30 2.95 32.77
N SER A 285 8.35 2.87 31.94
CA SER A 285 9.71 2.48 32.35
C SER A 285 10.38 3.51 33.28
N GLY A 286 10.20 4.80 33.05
CA GLY A 286 10.70 5.90 33.87
C GLY A 286 9.97 6.01 35.20
N ARG A 287 8.68 5.65 35.25
CA ARG A 287 7.95 5.44 36.51
C ARG A 287 8.50 4.25 37.28
N ILE A 288 8.88 3.17 36.59
CA ILE A 288 9.58 2.02 37.18
C ILE A 288 10.94 2.46 37.73
N PHE A 289 11.72 3.27 37.00
CA PHE A 289 13.05 3.74 37.44
C PHE A 289 13.00 4.79 38.57
N SER A 290 12.01 5.69 38.60
CA SER A 290 11.85 6.66 39.70
C SER A 290 11.33 6.03 41.00
N CYS A 291 10.60 4.91 40.90
CA CYS A 291 10.16 4.11 42.05
C CYS A 291 11.29 3.20 42.58
N ILE A 292 12.27 2.86 41.73
CA ILE A 292 13.55 2.25 42.13
C ILE A 292 14.53 3.40 42.44
N GLY A 293 14.17 4.27 43.39
CA GLY A 293 15.10 5.22 43.96
C GLY A 293 16.20 4.45 44.70
N TYR A 294 17.34 4.24 44.03
CA TYR A 294 18.59 3.97 44.73
C TYR A 294 18.89 5.21 45.59
N PRO A 295 19.06 5.08 46.92
CA PRO A 295 19.53 6.20 47.71
C PRO A 295 20.93 6.58 47.22
N ASP A 296 21.09 7.82 46.76
CA ASP A 296 22.38 8.43 46.45
C ASP A 296 23.28 8.34 47.69
N THR A 297 24.27 7.45 47.69
CA THR A 297 25.26 7.29 48.76
C THR A 297 26.46 8.21 48.59
N SER A 298 26.28 9.42 48.03
CA SER A 298 27.38 10.33 47.68
C SER A 298 27.45 11.62 48.52
N GLU A 299 26.61 11.81 49.55
CA GLU A 299 26.67 12.99 50.43
C GLU A 299 26.87 12.65 51.92
N THR A 300 27.98 12.03 52.30
CA THR A 300 28.50 12.16 53.68
C THR A 300 30.03 12.02 53.71
N LEU A 301 30.76 12.96 53.11
CA LEU A 301 32.17 13.18 53.42
C LEU A 301 32.41 14.68 53.62
N GLY A 302 32.69 15.07 54.87
CA GLY A 302 33.35 16.34 55.16
C GLY A 302 32.58 17.34 56.04
N LYS A 303 32.43 17.04 57.33
CA LYS A 303 32.50 18.08 58.38
C LYS A 303 33.27 17.53 59.58
N GLY A 304 34.57 17.83 59.62
CA GLY A 304 35.39 17.71 60.83
C GLY A 304 35.15 18.92 61.75
N PRO A 305 35.27 18.77 63.07
CA PRO A 305 35.08 19.86 64.00
C PRO A 305 36.33 20.76 64.05
N SER A 306 36.11 22.08 64.04
CA SER A 306 37.06 23.10 64.53
C SER A 306 36.78 23.36 66.01
#